data_AF-A0A2T4BX75-F1
#
_entry.id   AF-A0A2T4BX75-F1
#
_cell.length_a   1.000
_cell.length_b   1.000
_cell.length_c   1.000
_cell.angle_alpha   90.00
_cell.angle_beta   90.00
_cell.angle_gamma   90.00
#
_symmetry.space_group_name_H-M   'P 1'
#
loop_
_entity.id
_entity.type
_entity.pdbx_description
1 polymer ?
#
loop_
_entity_poly.entity_id
_entity_poly.type
_entity_poly.pdbx_seq_one_letter_code
_entity_poly.pdbx_strand_id
1 'polypeptide(L)'
;MASKKAPNITKLIDNHDDLDTVDQATRDAVDLAALGHSQALSRKFDVWSMLALAFCVLGTYSTEAQGLSSGLTNGGPVAVLWGLAVVTLCNVCVAVSMGELCSSMPTALGQAFWISQLSPTAPGRFTAYMCAWINTFGWWTLTASQNAFMTEFLLGMKVMFDPDWDGAGKGWVQFLVYVGITVFFTAINHVGCRNDRFLLLLAILSVSTIALTVSYAMPIIVLLIVGRDKLPPGEFRLGRLGMPLNIISIVYCAITTVFFLFPGVPNPAPSDMNYAIAVFGVMLVAAVGFWFVKGRVSFMQMDELEGQVVRELSYDIPNPQTATAGDMK
;
A
#
# COMPACT_ATOMS: atom_id res chain seq x y z
N MET A 1 8.42 24.37 -34.41
CA MET A 1 8.84 23.98 -33.04
C MET A 1 9.53 22.63 -33.15
N ALA A 2 10.84 22.59 -32.97
CA ALA A 2 11.63 21.37 -33.20
C ALA A 2 11.21 20.27 -32.21
N SER A 3 10.81 19.12 -32.73
CA SER A 3 10.57 17.90 -31.94
C SER A 3 11.88 17.53 -31.26
N LYS A 4 12.02 17.79 -29.95
CA LYS A 4 13.11 17.23 -29.15
C LYS A 4 13.03 15.72 -29.29
N LYS A 5 14.04 15.13 -29.94
CA LYS A 5 14.17 13.69 -30.10
C LYS A 5 14.24 13.09 -28.69
N ALA A 6 13.31 12.20 -28.36
CA ALA A 6 13.31 11.53 -27.05
C ALA A 6 14.70 10.87 -26.86
N PRO A 7 15.36 11.09 -25.71
CA PRO A 7 16.69 10.55 -25.48
C PRO A 7 16.64 9.02 -25.53
N ASN A 8 17.73 8.42 -26.01
CA ASN A 8 17.84 6.97 -26.14
C ASN A 8 18.02 6.38 -24.74
N ILE A 9 16.94 5.80 -24.19
CA ILE A 9 16.84 5.29 -22.81
C ILE A 9 17.99 4.32 -22.50
N THR A 10 18.40 3.49 -23.46
CA THR A 10 19.51 2.54 -23.31
C THR A 10 20.86 3.23 -23.05
N LYS A 11 21.11 4.42 -23.63
CA LYS A 11 22.35 5.18 -23.37
C LYS A 11 22.36 5.90 -22.02
N LEU A 12 21.19 6.24 -21.48
CA LEU A 12 21.06 6.90 -20.17
C LEU A 12 21.24 5.91 -19.01
N ILE A 13 20.90 4.64 -19.22
CA ILE A 13 21.15 3.55 -18.24
C ILE A 13 22.66 3.35 -18.03
N ASP A 14 23.47 3.49 -19.09
CA ASP A 14 24.92 3.26 -19.04
C ASP A 14 25.74 4.43 -18.46
N ASN A 15 25.19 5.66 -18.43
CA ASN A 15 25.89 6.88 -17.97
C ASN A 15 25.04 7.67 -16.96
N HIS A 16 25.25 7.37 -15.67
CA HIS A 16 24.49 7.96 -14.57
C HIS A 16 24.66 9.49 -14.40
N ASP A 17 25.79 10.05 -14.85
CA ASP A 17 26.13 11.48 -14.71
C ASP A 17 25.28 12.40 -15.61
N ASP A 18 24.71 11.88 -16.70
CA ASP A 18 23.84 12.66 -17.60
C ASP A 18 22.39 12.76 -17.06
N LEU A 19 22.00 11.90 -16.10
CA LEU A 19 20.65 11.87 -15.52
C LEU A 19 20.32 13.16 -14.77
N ASP A 20 21.33 13.85 -14.21
CA ASP A 20 21.13 15.07 -13.45
C ASP A 20 20.67 16.28 -14.28
N THR A 21 20.80 16.19 -15.60
CA THR A 21 20.42 17.25 -16.55
C THR A 21 19.08 17.02 -17.24
N VAL A 22 18.45 15.85 -17.04
CA VAL A 22 17.20 15.45 -17.69
C VAL A 22 16.00 15.69 -16.77
N ASP A 23 14.84 15.91 -17.39
CA ASP A 23 13.57 16.11 -16.69
C ASP A 23 13.21 14.87 -15.83
N GLN A 24 12.58 15.10 -14.67
CA GLN A 24 12.24 14.04 -13.72
C GLN A 24 11.43 12.89 -14.34
N ALA A 25 10.52 13.15 -15.27
CA ALA A 25 9.74 12.12 -15.94
C ALA A 25 10.60 11.19 -16.81
N THR A 26 11.76 11.67 -17.28
CA THR A 26 12.74 10.84 -17.97
C THR A 26 13.53 9.98 -16.98
N ARG A 27 13.85 10.49 -15.79
CA ARG A 27 14.51 9.71 -14.72
C ARG A 27 13.60 8.59 -14.21
N ASP A 28 12.35 8.91 -13.87
CA ASP A 28 11.35 7.94 -13.42
C ASP A 28 11.16 6.80 -14.46
N ALA A 29 11.21 7.14 -15.76
CA ALA A 29 11.11 6.16 -16.85
C ALA A 29 12.34 5.25 -16.94
N VAL A 30 13.54 5.80 -16.71
CA VAL A 30 14.80 5.04 -16.68
C VAL A 30 14.83 4.12 -15.46
N ASP A 31 14.42 4.60 -14.28
CA ASP A 31 14.37 3.81 -13.06
C ASP A 31 13.38 2.64 -13.17
N LEU A 32 12.20 2.88 -13.74
CA LEU A 32 11.23 1.82 -14.05
C LEU A 32 11.78 0.82 -15.07
N ALA A 33 12.44 1.31 -16.12
CA ALA A 33 13.04 0.44 -17.14
C ALA A 33 14.17 -0.43 -16.55
N ALA A 34 14.96 0.09 -15.61
CA ALA A 34 15.98 -0.68 -14.89
C ALA A 34 15.37 -1.82 -14.04
N LEU A 35 14.10 -1.70 -13.66
CA LEU A 35 13.32 -2.72 -12.96
C LEU A 35 12.54 -3.65 -13.91
N GLY A 36 12.71 -3.51 -15.23
CA GLY A 36 11.99 -4.30 -16.23
C GLY A 36 10.58 -3.80 -16.55
N HIS A 37 10.23 -2.56 -16.18
CA HIS A 37 8.90 -2.01 -16.40
C HIS A 37 8.92 -0.80 -17.36
N SER A 38 8.03 -0.80 -18.36
CA SER A 38 7.81 0.40 -19.16
C SER A 38 6.96 1.42 -18.40
N GLN A 39 7.34 2.69 -18.40
CA GLN A 39 6.51 3.76 -17.81
C GLN A 39 5.17 3.90 -18.56
N ALA A 40 4.09 3.40 -17.94
CA ALA A 40 2.75 3.47 -18.50
C ALA A 40 1.97 4.72 -18.06
N LEU A 41 2.32 5.32 -16.92
CA LEU A 41 1.62 6.47 -16.35
C LEU A 41 2.55 7.68 -16.23
N SER A 42 2.02 8.86 -16.52
CA SER A 42 2.71 10.14 -16.29
C SER A 42 2.55 10.57 -14.83
N ARG A 43 3.54 11.28 -14.28
CA ARG A 43 3.43 11.90 -12.95
C ARG A 43 2.27 12.90 -12.91
N LYS A 44 1.30 12.69 -12.02
CA LYS A 44 0.13 13.56 -11.85
C LYS A 44 0.14 14.36 -10.54
N PHE A 45 0.98 13.99 -9.59
CA PHE A 45 1.04 14.59 -8.27
C PHE A 45 2.40 15.23 -8.00
N ASP A 46 2.36 16.46 -7.50
CA ASP A 46 3.48 17.15 -6.88
C ASP A 46 3.53 16.87 -5.37
N VAL A 47 4.56 17.37 -4.67
CA VAL A 47 4.75 17.08 -3.24
C VAL A 47 3.57 17.57 -2.39
N TRP A 48 2.98 18.72 -2.74
CA TRP A 48 1.86 19.30 -1.99
C TRP A 48 0.56 18.52 -2.18
N SER A 49 0.26 18.11 -3.41
CA SER A 49 -0.88 17.24 -3.68
C SER A 49 -0.69 15.85 -3.09
N MET A 50 0.53 15.30 -3.05
CA MET A 50 0.84 14.06 -2.34
C MET A 50 0.63 14.18 -0.82
N LEU A 51 1.03 15.31 -0.21
CA LEU A 51 0.81 15.55 1.22
C LEU A 51 -0.67 15.70 1.54
N ALA A 52 -1.41 16.47 0.74
CA ALA A 52 -2.86 16.63 0.89
C ALA A 52 -3.58 15.29 0.71
N LEU A 53 -3.16 14.51 -0.29
CA LEU A 53 -3.64 13.15 -0.53
C LEU A 53 -3.41 12.27 0.71
N ALA A 54 -2.20 12.26 1.27
CA ALA A 54 -1.89 11.48 2.47
C ALA A 54 -2.76 11.87 3.68
N PHE A 55 -2.98 13.17 3.90
CA PHE A 55 -3.81 13.65 5.01
C PHE A 55 -5.28 13.21 4.86
N CYS A 56 -5.83 13.30 3.66
CA CYS A 56 -7.20 12.89 3.41
C CYS A 56 -7.38 11.36 3.44
N VAL A 57 -6.41 10.63 2.87
CA VAL A 57 -6.36 9.16 2.91
C VAL A 57 -6.46 8.72 4.35
N LEU A 58 -5.59 9.22 5.25
CA LEU A 58 -5.53 8.80 6.65
C LEU A 58 -6.78 9.09 7.48
N GLY A 59 -7.64 10.03 7.08
CA GLY A 59 -8.90 10.31 7.79
C GLY A 59 -8.77 10.58 9.29
N THR A 60 -7.57 10.99 9.76
CA THR A 60 -7.14 10.92 11.16
C THR A 60 -8.09 11.66 12.11
N TYR A 61 -8.68 12.76 11.65
CA TYR A 61 -9.61 13.56 12.44
C TYR A 61 -10.92 12.83 12.73
N SER A 62 -11.44 12.03 11.80
CA SER A 62 -12.67 11.26 12.00
C SER A 62 -12.45 10.10 12.96
N THR A 63 -11.33 9.40 12.81
CA THR A 63 -10.96 8.28 13.70
C THR A 63 -10.67 8.78 15.11
N GLU A 64 -9.98 9.92 15.23
CA GLU A 64 -9.74 10.54 16.53
C GLU A 64 -11.05 10.99 17.16
N ALA A 65 -11.95 11.65 16.43
CA ALA A 65 -13.24 12.09 16.97
C ALA A 65 -14.06 10.92 17.57
N GLN A 66 -13.98 9.74 16.97
CA GLN A 66 -14.61 8.53 17.51
C GLN A 66 -13.87 7.94 18.71
N GLY A 67 -12.54 7.83 18.61
CA GLY A 67 -11.70 7.19 19.62
C GLY A 67 -11.48 8.05 20.87
N LEU A 68 -11.63 9.37 20.76
CA LEU A 68 -11.23 10.33 21.79
C LEU A 68 -11.99 10.12 23.10
N SER A 69 -13.29 9.84 23.05
CA SER A 69 -14.07 9.55 24.25
C SER A 69 -13.52 8.32 24.98
N SER A 70 -13.28 7.24 24.24
CA SER A 70 -12.71 6.00 24.81
C SER A 70 -11.30 6.24 25.36
N GLY A 71 -10.47 6.99 24.64
CA GLY A 71 -9.12 7.36 25.07
C GLY A 71 -9.12 8.17 26.36
N LEU A 72 -9.99 9.18 26.48
CA LEU A 72 -10.15 9.97 27.70
C LEU A 72 -10.68 9.14 28.86
N THR A 73 -11.70 8.31 28.63
CA THR A 73 -12.32 7.50 29.68
C THR A 73 -11.36 6.45 30.24
N ASN A 74 -10.55 5.81 29.38
CA ASN A 74 -9.71 4.69 29.79
C ASN A 74 -8.28 5.11 30.20
N GLY A 75 -7.70 6.11 29.54
CA GLY A 75 -6.30 6.54 29.76
C GLY A 75 -6.14 7.95 30.34
N GLY A 76 -7.21 8.76 30.31
CA GLY A 76 -7.15 10.17 30.67
C GLY A 76 -6.34 11.04 29.69
N PRO A 77 -6.33 12.36 29.90
CA PRO A 77 -5.69 13.31 28.98
C PRO A 77 -4.18 13.08 28.81
N VAL A 78 -3.51 12.62 29.86
CA VAL A 78 -2.05 12.36 29.85
C VAL A 78 -1.70 11.21 28.91
N ALA A 79 -2.46 10.12 28.95
CA ALA A 79 -2.23 8.99 28.06
C ALA A 79 -2.54 9.35 26.61
N VAL A 80 -3.56 10.17 26.34
CA VAL A 80 -3.85 10.66 24.99
C VAL A 80 -2.68 11.50 24.45
N LEU A 81 -2.20 12.48 25.22
CA LEU A 81 -1.12 13.36 24.78
C LEU A 81 0.20 12.60 24.52
N TRP A 82 0.67 11.83 25.50
CA TRP A 82 1.93 11.11 25.37
C TRP A 82 1.83 9.89 24.47
N GLY A 83 0.66 9.24 24.43
CA GLY A 83 0.36 8.17 23.48
C GLY A 83 0.50 8.65 22.05
N LEU A 84 -0.05 9.83 21.71
CA LEU A 84 0.09 10.43 20.39
C LEU A 84 1.57 10.70 20.04
N ALA A 85 2.36 11.21 20.99
CA ALA A 85 3.78 11.48 20.77
C ALA A 85 4.58 10.19 20.48
N VAL A 86 4.36 9.14 21.28
CA VAL A 86 5.01 7.83 21.11
C VAL A 86 4.60 7.19 19.77
N VAL A 87 3.29 7.18 19.48
CA VAL A 87 2.74 6.64 18.22
C VAL A 87 3.30 7.39 17.01
N THR A 88 3.45 8.72 17.10
CA THR A 88 4.04 9.53 16.02
C THR A 88 5.50 9.13 15.78
N LEU A 89 6.30 9.02 16.84
CA LEU A 89 7.71 8.61 16.71
C LEU A 89 7.85 7.23 16.06
N CYS A 90 7.05 6.26 16.51
CA CYS A 90 7.07 4.92 15.95
C CYS A 90 6.60 4.89 14.48
N ASN A 91 5.56 5.65 14.12
CA ASN A 91 5.12 5.75 12.73
C ASN A 91 6.14 6.43 11.83
N VAL A 92 6.88 7.43 12.33
CA VAL A 92 8.00 8.03 11.58
C VAL A 92 9.06 6.98 11.29
N CYS A 93 9.38 6.09 12.24
CA CYS A 93 10.32 4.98 12.01
C CYS A 93 9.84 4.07 10.88
N VAL A 94 8.55 3.67 10.90
CA VAL A 94 7.95 2.85 9.84
C VAL A 94 8.00 3.59 8.50
N ALA A 95 7.65 4.87 8.48
CA ALA A 95 7.59 5.70 7.28
C ALA A 95 8.96 5.86 6.62
N VAL A 96 10.01 6.12 7.39
CA VAL A 96 11.36 6.26 6.82
C VAL A 96 11.93 4.91 6.38
N SER A 97 11.65 3.81 7.09
CA SER A 97 12.00 2.44 6.66
C SER A 97 11.35 2.06 5.33
N MET A 98 10.07 2.39 5.18
CA MET A 98 9.32 2.22 3.94
C MET A 98 9.81 3.18 2.83
N GLY A 99 10.22 4.39 3.20
CA GLY A 99 10.79 5.38 2.29
C GLY A 99 12.08 4.92 1.63
N GLU A 100 12.97 4.23 2.36
CA GLU A 100 14.21 3.64 1.81
C GLU A 100 13.90 2.58 0.74
N LEU A 101 12.92 1.72 1.01
CA LEU A 101 12.45 0.71 0.07
C LEU A 101 11.79 1.33 -1.17
N CYS A 102 10.89 2.30 -0.96
CA CYS A 102 10.19 2.99 -2.04
C CYS A 102 11.13 3.80 -2.94
N SER A 103 12.15 4.44 -2.37
CA SER A 103 13.14 5.20 -3.12
C SER A 103 14.07 4.31 -3.95
N SER A 104 14.31 3.08 -3.49
CA SER A 104 15.14 2.10 -4.22
C SER A 104 14.36 1.34 -5.29
N MET A 105 13.04 1.17 -5.12
CA MET A 105 12.17 0.39 -6.01
C MET A 105 10.79 1.06 -6.17
N PRO A 106 10.67 2.16 -6.94
CA PRO A 106 9.44 2.95 -7.05
C PRO A 106 8.42 2.32 -8.03
N THR A 107 7.92 1.11 -7.71
CA THR A 107 6.94 0.40 -8.55
C THR A 107 5.53 0.47 -7.99
N ALA A 108 4.52 0.37 -8.88
CA ALA A 108 3.11 0.44 -8.50
C ALA A 108 2.62 -0.76 -7.66
N LEU A 109 3.28 -1.92 -7.77
CA LEU A 109 2.98 -3.11 -6.96
C LEU A 109 3.54 -2.98 -5.52
N GLY A 110 4.47 -2.05 -5.30
CA GLY A 110 4.96 -1.65 -3.98
C GLY A 110 5.52 -2.81 -3.15
N GLN A 111 4.98 -2.99 -1.94
CA GLN A 111 5.50 -3.90 -0.92
C GLN A 111 5.69 -5.34 -1.40
N ALA A 112 4.73 -5.86 -2.15
CA ALA A 112 4.81 -7.22 -2.67
C ALA A 112 5.97 -7.37 -3.66
N PHE A 113 6.20 -6.37 -4.51
CA PHE A 113 7.33 -6.35 -5.44
C PHE A 113 8.67 -6.23 -4.71
N TRP A 114 8.75 -5.40 -3.67
CA TRP A 114 9.99 -5.28 -2.89
C TRP A 114 10.38 -6.61 -2.25
N ILE A 115 9.41 -7.37 -1.75
CA ILE A 115 9.65 -8.70 -1.16
C ILE A 115 10.14 -9.69 -2.22
N SER A 116 9.55 -9.72 -3.42
CA SER A 116 9.99 -10.64 -4.47
C SER A 116 11.37 -10.30 -5.00
N GLN A 117 11.70 -9.01 -5.11
CA GLN A 117 13.04 -8.57 -5.52
C GLN A 117 14.10 -8.89 -4.47
N LEU A 118 13.81 -8.65 -3.18
CA LEU A 118 14.74 -8.95 -2.09
C LEU A 118 14.90 -10.45 -1.85
N SER A 119 13.84 -11.24 -2.06
CA SER A 119 13.86 -12.69 -1.88
C SER A 119 13.29 -13.39 -3.12
N PRO A 120 14.11 -13.62 -4.16
CA PRO A 120 13.70 -14.28 -5.41
C PRO A 120 13.60 -15.81 -5.25
N THR A 121 13.16 -16.27 -4.09
CA THR A 121 13.05 -17.69 -3.74
C THR A 121 11.59 -18.11 -3.69
N ALA A 122 11.31 -19.41 -3.71
CA ALA A 122 9.95 -19.92 -3.52
C ALA A 122 9.24 -19.39 -2.25
N PRO A 123 9.87 -19.36 -1.05
CA PRO A 123 9.26 -18.75 0.13
C PRO A 123 9.13 -17.21 0.02
N GLY A 124 10.06 -16.54 -0.67
CA GLY A 124 9.96 -15.10 -0.93
C GLY A 124 8.76 -14.75 -1.83
N ARG A 125 8.51 -15.52 -2.90
CA ARG A 125 7.30 -15.41 -3.74
C ARG A 125 6.01 -15.60 -2.95
N PHE A 126 5.96 -16.62 -2.09
CA PHE A 126 4.81 -16.83 -1.21
C PHE A 126 4.62 -15.66 -0.24
N THR A 127 5.70 -15.12 0.31
CA THR A 127 5.66 -13.97 1.23
C THR A 127 5.16 -12.71 0.53
N ALA A 128 5.63 -12.44 -0.69
CA ALA A 128 5.14 -11.35 -1.53
C ALA A 128 3.64 -11.51 -1.87
N TYR A 129 3.21 -12.73 -2.17
CA TYR A 129 1.81 -13.06 -2.41
C TYR A 129 0.94 -12.79 -1.17
N MET A 130 1.40 -13.24 0.00
CA MET A 130 0.70 -13.00 1.26
C MET A 130 0.64 -11.50 1.59
N CYS A 131 1.72 -10.76 1.36
CA CYS A 131 1.75 -9.31 1.52
C CYS A 131 0.70 -8.63 0.64
N ALA A 132 0.61 -9.01 -0.64
CA ALA A 132 -0.38 -8.47 -1.56
C ALA A 132 -1.83 -8.72 -1.07
N TRP A 133 -2.14 -9.96 -0.67
CA TRP A 133 -3.48 -10.31 -0.18
C TRP A 133 -3.83 -9.63 1.15
N ILE A 134 -2.90 -9.61 2.11
CA ILE A 134 -3.09 -8.94 3.39
C ILE A 134 -3.36 -7.45 3.15
N ASN A 135 -2.58 -6.80 2.28
CA ASN A 135 -2.81 -5.41 1.89
C ASN A 135 -4.21 -5.21 1.27
N THR A 136 -4.60 -6.04 0.30
CA THR A 136 -5.94 -5.97 -0.33
C THR A 136 -7.07 -6.12 0.70
N PHE A 137 -6.98 -7.12 1.58
CA PHE A 137 -7.97 -7.32 2.63
C PHE A 137 -8.01 -6.15 3.61
N GLY A 138 -6.87 -5.51 3.89
CA GLY A 138 -6.82 -4.26 4.63
C GLY A 138 -7.73 -3.22 4.01
N TRP A 139 -7.53 -2.90 2.74
CA TRP A 139 -8.35 -1.89 2.06
C TRP A 139 -9.86 -2.20 2.11
N TRP A 140 -10.25 -3.47 2.02
CA TRP A 140 -11.64 -3.88 2.14
C TRP A 140 -12.20 -3.74 3.56
N THR A 141 -11.51 -4.29 4.57
CA THR A 141 -12.01 -4.30 5.96
C THR A 141 -12.15 -2.91 6.52
N LEU A 142 -11.23 -2.01 6.16
CA LEU A 142 -11.45 -0.63 6.51
C LEU A 142 -12.67 -0.07 5.84
N THR A 143 -12.77 -0.16 4.52
CA THR A 143 -13.83 0.55 3.81
C THR A 143 -15.18 0.18 4.43
N ALA A 144 -15.31 -1.08 4.87
CA ALA A 144 -16.41 -1.53 5.70
C ALA A 144 -16.52 -0.81 7.07
N SER A 145 -15.44 -0.72 7.87
CA SER A 145 -15.40 0.03 9.13
C SER A 145 -15.75 1.52 8.97
N GLN A 146 -15.18 2.21 7.98
CA GLN A 146 -15.44 3.63 7.73
C GLN A 146 -16.90 3.87 7.35
N ASN A 147 -17.51 2.93 6.61
CA ASN A 147 -18.92 3.00 6.30
C ASN A 147 -19.81 2.79 7.54
N ALA A 148 -19.39 1.93 8.48
CA ALA A 148 -20.06 1.78 9.77
C ALA A 148 -19.96 3.08 10.58
N PHE A 149 -18.78 3.70 10.61
CA PHE A 149 -18.54 4.98 11.26
C PHE A 149 -19.43 6.11 10.70
N MET A 150 -19.53 6.23 9.37
CA MET A 150 -20.44 7.19 8.74
C MET A 150 -21.90 6.93 9.10
N THR A 151 -22.31 5.65 9.16
CA THR A 151 -23.66 5.26 9.56
C THR A 151 -23.97 5.73 10.99
N GLU A 152 -23.06 5.49 11.93
CA GLU A 152 -23.20 5.94 13.33
C GLU A 152 -23.24 7.46 13.44
N PHE A 153 -22.39 8.18 12.69
CA PHE A 153 -22.44 9.65 12.67
C PHE A 153 -23.77 10.18 12.12
N LEU A 154 -24.28 9.63 11.01
CA LEU A 154 -25.56 10.06 10.43
C LEU A 154 -26.73 9.83 11.40
N LEU A 155 -26.79 8.65 12.02
CA LEU A 155 -27.84 8.31 12.98
C LEU A 155 -27.70 9.12 14.27
N GLY A 156 -26.46 9.31 14.75
CA GLY A 156 -26.15 10.15 15.90
C GLY A 156 -26.62 11.58 15.70
N MET A 157 -26.37 12.17 14.52
CA MET A 157 -26.90 13.50 14.18
C MET A 157 -28.43 13.54 14.23
N LYS A 158 -29.13 12.51 13.71
CA LYS A 158 -30.61 12.47 13.79
C LYS A 158 -31.11 12.42 15.23
N VAL A 159 -30.48 11.62 16.09
CA VAL A 159 -30.85 11.52 17.51
C VAL A 159 -30.56 12.83 18.26
N MET A 160 -29.52 13.58 17.88
CA MET A 160 -29.26 14.90 18.48
C MET A 160 -30.40 15.90 18.25
N PHE A 161 -31.10 15.84 17.11
CA PHE A 161 -32.24 16.72 16.81
C PHE A 161 -33.57 16.21 17.35
N ASP A 162 -33.69 14.92 17.59
CA ASP A 162 -34.91 14.25 18.02
C ASP A 162 -34.54 13.06 18.92
N PRO A 163 -34.33 13.33 20.22
CA PRO A 163 -33.79 12.36 21.16
C PRO A 163 -34.70 11.15 21.40
N ASP A 164 -36.01 11.31 21.18
CA ASP A 164 -37.00 10.27 21.40
C ASP A 164 -37.13 9.30 20.21
N TRP A 165 -36.40 9.54 19.12
CA TRP A 165 -36.42 8.67 17.95
C TRP A 165 -35.65 7.36 18.17
N ASP A 166 -36.41 6.27 18.35
CA ASP A 166 -35.88 4.94 18.64
C ASP A 166 -35.15 4.26 17.45
N GLY A 167 -35.22 4.85 16.26
CA GLY A 167 -34.73 4.22 15.03
C GLY A 167 -33.21 4.00 15.01
N ALA A 168 -32.44 4.83 15.71
CA ALA A 168 -30.98 4.66 15.79
C ALA A 168 -30.56 3.37 16.52
N GLY A 169 -31.40 2.87 17.43
CA GLY A 169 -31.15 1.61 18.15
C GLY A 169 -31.62 0.36 17.39
N LYS A 170 -32.31 0.53 16.25
CA LYS A 170 -32.81 -0.59 15.46
C LYS A 170 -31.74 -1.04 14.47
N GLY A 171 -31.18 -2.24 14.68
CA GLY A 171 -30.12 -2.78 13.82
C GLY A 171 -30.46 -2.85 12.32
N TRP A 172 -31.74 -3.03 11.96
CA TRP A 172 -32.16 -2.98 10.55
C TRP A 172 -32.08 -1.58 9.95
N VAL A 173 -32.30 -0.52 10.73
CA VAL A 173 -32.15 0.88 10.28
C VAL A 173 -30.67 1.17 10.03
N GLN A 174 -29.81 0.78 10.97
CA GLN A 174 -28.36 0.87 10.83
C GLN A 174 -27.89 0.15 9.55
N PHE A 175 -28.36 -1.08 9.33
CA PHE A 175 -28.04 -1.84 8.13
C PHE A 175 -28.48 -1.15 6.83
N LEU A 176 -29.71 -0.61 6.78
CA LEU A 176 -30.20 0.08 5.59
C LEU A 176 -29.41 1.36 5.29
N VAL A 177 -29.07 2.14 6.32
CA VAL A 177 -28.24 3.35 6.17
C VAL A 177 -26.84 2.96 5.69
N TYR A 178 -26.23 1.94 6.30
CA TYR A 178 -24.94 1.39 5.87
C TYR A 178 -24.95 0.99 4.39
N VAL A 179 -25.93 0.19 3.97
CA VAL A 179 -26.07 -0.25 2.57
C VAL A 179 -26.29 0.95 1.66
N GLY A 180 -27.12 1.92 2.06
CA GLY A 180 -27.37 3.14 1.32
C GLY A 180 -26.09 3.94 1.06
N ILE A 181 -25.26 4.13 2.09
CA ILE A 181 -23.97 4.82 1.98
C ILE A 181 -23.00 4.02 1.09
N THR A 182 -22.93 2.69 1.24
CA THR A 182 -22.12 1.83 0.38
C THR A 182 -22.52 1.97 -1.09
N VAL A 183 -23.81 1.86 -1.41
CA VAL A 183 -24.32 1.94 -2.78
C VAL A 183 -24.05 3.32 -3.36
N PHE A 184 -24.28 4.37 -2.58
CA PHE A 184 -24.01 5.75 -2.98
C PHE A 184 -22.55 5.98 -3.36
N PHE A 185 -21.60 5.62 -2.47
CA PHE A 185 -20.18 5.78 -2.78
C PHE A 185 -19.69 4.80 -3.85
N THR A 186 -20.26 3.60 -3.95
CA THR A 186 -19.95 2.68 -5.04
C THR A 186 -20.39 3.25 -6.38
N ALA A 187 -21.57 3.87 -6.46
CA ALA A 187 -22.04 4.54 -7.68
C ALA A 187 -21.14 5.72 -8.05
N ILE A 188 -20.77 6.55 -7.07
CA ILE A 188 -19.82 7.66 -7.28
C ILE A 188 -18.48 7.13 -7.80
N ASN A 189 -17.92 6.08 -7.18
CA ASN A 189 -16.67 5.46 -7.63
C ASN A 189 -16.82 4.88 -9.04
N HIS A 190 -17.90 4.17 -9.33
CA HIS A 190 -18.08 3.53 -10.63
C HIS A 190 -18.22 4.56 -11.77
N VAL A 191 -19.00 5.63 -11.56
CA VAL A 191 -19.14 6.73 -12.52
C VAL A 191 -17.84 7.53 -12.60
N GLY A 192 -17.21 7.77 -11.45
CA GLY A 192 -15.97 8.51 -11.31
C GLY A 192 -14.77 7.87 -11.98
N CYS A 193 -14.67 6.54 -11.94
CA CYS A 193 -13.66 5.74 -12.61
C CYS A 193 -13.66 5.88 -14.15
N ARG A 194 -14.73 6.44 -14.74
CA ARG A 194 -14.77 6.73 -16.18
C ARG A 194 -14.08 8.04 -16.56
N ASN A 195 -13.76 8.89 -15.60
CA ASN A 195 -13.09 10.16 -15.83
C ASN A 195 -11.82 10.23 -14.98
N ASP A 196 -10.67 10.15 -15.63
CA ASP A 196 -9.34 10.20 -15.00
C ASP A 196 -9.14 11.41 -14.08
N ARG A 197 -9.83 12.53 -14.32
CA ARG A 197 -9.77 13.71 -13.45
C ARG A 197 -10.59 13.55 -12.17
N PHE A 198 -11.67 12.77 -12.22
CA PHE A 198 -12.56 12.50 -11.10
C PHE A 198 -12.02 11.37 -10.20
N LEU A 199 -11.34 10.39 -10.79
CA LEU A 199 -10.52 9.40 -10.08
C LEU A 199 -9.53 10.03 -9.11
N LEU A 200 -8.84 11.10 -9.55
CA LEU A 200 -7.88 11.84 -8.71
C LEU A 200 -8.54 12.48 -7.48
N LEU A 201 -9.83 12.85 -7.57
CA LEU A 201 -10.58 13.44 -6.46
C LEU A 201 -11.11 12.38 -5.48
N LEU A 202 -11.34 11.15 -5.92
CA LEU A 202 -11.88 10.06 -5.10
C LEU A 202 -10.79 9.21 -4.42
N ALA A 203 -9.60 9.09 -5.02
CA ALA A 203 -8.46 8.38 -4.43
C ALA A 203 -8.01 8.96 -3.08
N ILE A 204 -8.54 10.14 -2.73
CA ILE A 204 -8.34 10.92 -1.52
C ILE A 204 -9.02 10.31 -0.28
N LEU A 205 -9.90 9.30 -0.42
CA LEU A 205 -10.64 8.74 0.70
C LEU A 205 -10.45 7.22 0.82
N SER A 206 -9.44 6.78 1.58
CA SER A 206 -9.34 5.41 2.08
C SER A 206 -8.18 5.28 3.09
N VAL A 207 -8.29 4.46 4.14
CA VAL A 207 -7.24 4.21 5.17
C VAL A 207 -7.44 2.94 6.00
N SER A 208 -6.69 1.84 5.89
CA SER A 208 -6.89 0.68 6.79
C SER A 208 -5.77 0.46 7.80
N THR A 209 -6.03 -0.05 9.01
CA THR A 209 -5.01 -0.01 10.08
C THR A 209 -4.34 -1.36 10.34
N ILE A 210 -5.07 -2.45 10.60
CA ILE A 210 -4.46 -3.72 11.08
C ILE A 210 -3.69 -4.43 9.98
N ALA A 211 -4.37 -4.78 8.88
CA ALA A 211 -3.73 -5.53 7.81
C ALA A 211 -2.66 -4.70 7.08
N LEU A 212 -2.83 -3.37 6.99
CA LEU A 212 -1.76 -2.50 6.48
C LEU A 212 -0.55 -2.50 7.41
N THR A 213 -0.75 -2.47 8.73
CA THR A 213 0.37 -2.58 9.69
C THR A 213 1.17 -3.86 9.49
N VAL A 214 0.49 -5.01 9.32
CA VAL A 214 1.14 -6.29 9.03
C VAL A 214 1.86 -6.23 7.67
N SER A 215 1.23 -5.64 6.66
CA SER A 215 1.82 -5.47 5.33
C SER A 215 3.06 -4.57 5.34
N TYR A 216 3.09 -3.50 6.15
CA TYR A 216 4.27 -2.64 6.36
C TYR A 216 5.42 -3.41 7.01
N ALA A 217 5.12 -4.29 7.97
CA ALA A 217 6.15 -5.08 8.64
C ALA A 217 6.81 -6.11 7.70
N MET A 218 6.07 -6.71 6.77
CA MET A 218 6.59 -7.78 5.90
C MET A 218 7.85 -7.41 5.09
N PRO A 219 7.89 -6.34 4.28
CA PRO A 219 9.10 -5.96 3.54
C PRO A 219 10.23 -5.51 4.46
N ILE A 220 9.92 -4.89 5.62
CA ILE A 220 10.92 -4.49 6.62
C ILE A 220 11.60 -5.73 7.23
N ILE A 221 10.82 -6.77 7.55
CA ILE A 221 11.33 -8.07 8.04
C ILE A 221 12.19 -8.74 6.98
N VAL A 222 11.71 -8.82 5.73
CA VAL A 222 12.46 -9.42 4.63
C VAL A 222 13.78 -8.69 4.43
N LEU A 223 13.79 -7.36 4.48
CA LEU A 223 15.01 -6.56 4.39
C LEU A 223 16.00 -6.84 5.54
N LEU A 224 15.51 -7.02 6.77
CA LEU A 224 16.37 -7.39 7.91
C LEU A 224 16.96 -8.79 7.78
N ILE A 225 16.23 -9.73 7.19
CA ILE A 225 16.70 -11.12 6.98
C ILE A 225 17.70 -11.19 5.83
N VAL A 226 17.40 -10.54 4.71
CA VAL A 226 18.20 -10.60 3.48
C VAL A 226 19.47 -9.74 3.61
N GLY A 227 19.39 -8.63 4.32
CA GLY A 227 20.47 -7.68 4.46
C GLY A 227 20.30 -6.48 3.52
N ARG A 228 20.69 -5.30 4.03
CA ARG A 228 20.61 -4.02 3.30
C ARG A 228 21.59 -3.92 2.13
N ASP A 229 22.62 -4.75 2.10
CA ASP A 229 23.58 -4.83 1.00
C ASP A 229 22.93 -5.25 -0.31
N LYS A 230 21.76 -5.90 -0.25
CA LYS A 230 20.98 -6.33 -1.42
C LYS A 230 20.00 -5.27 -1.95
N LEU A 231 19.87 -4.13 -1.28
CA LEU A 231 19.04 -3.03 -1.78
C LEU A 231 19.70 -2.38 -3.01
N PRO A 232 18.94 -2.20 -4.10
CA PRO A 232 19.37 -1.33 -5.19
C PRO A 232 19.72 0.09 -4.70
N PRO A 233 20.58 0.83 -5.41
CA PRO A 233 20.77 2.25 -5.16
C PRO A 233 19.45 3.00 -5.35
N GLY A 234 19.15 3.91 -4.42
CA GLY A 234 18.00 4.79 -4.44
C GLY A 234 18.38 6.15 -3.86
N GLU A 235 17.58 7.18 -4.12
CA GLU A 235 17.83 8.56 -3.67
C GLU A 235 17.90 8.71 -2.14
N PHE A 236 17.14 7.88 -1.41
CA PHE A 236 17.07 7.90 0.05
C PHE A 236 17.58 6.61 0.68
N ARG A 237 18.53 6.73 1.60
CA ARG A 237 19.14 5.62 2.34
C ARG A 237 19.30 5.94 3.82
N LEU A 238 18.93 4.99 4.68
CA LEU A 238 19.00 5.13 6.14
C LEU A 238 20.38 4.82 6.72
N GLY A 239 21.21 4.09 5.97
CA GLY A 239 22.56 3.71 6.36
C GLY A 239 22.57 3.03 7.75
N ARG A 240 23.39 3.56 8.67
CA ARG A 240 23.58 3.00 10.02
C ARG A 240 22.33 3.06 10.90
N LEU A 241 21.51 4.10 10.75
CA LEU A 241 20.29 4.27 11.54
C LEU A 241 19.19 3.32 11.11
N GLY A 242 19.30 2.74 9.92
CA GLY A 242 18.23 1.93 9.39
C GLY A 242 17.95 0.68 10.21
N MET A 243 18.96 0.01 10.79
CA MET A 243 18.72 -1.25 11.51
C MET A 243 17.94 -0.98 12.81
N PRO A 244 18.35 -0.01 13.65
CA PRO A 244 17.53 0.44 14.78
C PRO A 244 16.09 0.82 14.38
N LEU A 245 15.92 1.60 13.32
CA LEU A 245 14.60 2.07 12.88
C LEU A 245 13.70 0.94 12.37
N ASN A 246 14.26 -0.02 11.63
CA ASN A 246 13.53 -1.22 11.19
C ASN A 246 13.10 -2.08 12.38
N ILE A 247 13.95 -2.25 13.40
CA ILE A 247 13.61 -3.01 14.61
C ILE A 247 12.48 -2.31 15.37
N ILE A 248 12.58 -1.00 15.60
CA ILE A 248 11.52 -0.21 16.25
C ILE A 248 10.21 -0.34 15.46
N SER A 249 10.27 -0.27 14.13
CA SER A 249 9.11 -0.42 13.25
C SER A 249 8.44 -1.78 13.43
N ILE A 250 9.20 -2.88 13.42
CA ILE A 250 8.64 -4.23 13.58
C ILE A 250 8.06 -4.43 14.97
N VAL A 251 8.76 -3.99 16.02
CA VAL A 251 8.27 -4.06 17.40
C VAL A 251 6.97 -3.28 17.54
N TYR A 252 6.91 -2.06 16.99
CA TYR A 252 5.71 -1.25 16.98
C TYR A 252 4.56 -1.94 16.23
N CYS A 253 4.79 -2.41 15.00
CA CYS A 253 3.80 -3.13 14.21
C CYS A 253 3.29 -4.39 14.93
N ALA A 254 4.16 -5.13 15.61
CA ALA A 254 3.78 -6.33 16.35
C ALA A 254 2.91 -5.97 17.56
N ILE A 255 3.33 -4.98 18.35
CA ILE A 255 2.56 -4.49 19.51
C ILE A 255 1.19 -4.00 19.04
N THR A 256 1.11 -3.08 18.08
CA THR A 256 -0.18 -2.52 17.64
C THR A 256 -1.09 -3.59 17.05
N THR A 257 -0.56 -4.54 16.28
CA THR A 257 -1.34 -5.66 15.75
C THR A 257 -1.96 -6.48 16.88
N VAL A 258 -1.20 -6.83 17.92
CA VAL A 258 -1.73 -7.60 19.06
C VAL A 258 -2.80 -6.80 19.81
N PHE A 259 -2.52 -5.53 20.13
CA PHE A 259 -3.46 -4.70 20.89
C PHE A 259 -4.75 -4.39 20.11
N PHE A 260 -4.69 -4.23 18.78
CA PHE A 260 -5.89 -4.01 17.96
C PHE A 260 -6.76 -5.25 17.78
N LEU A 261 -6.29 -6.43 18.18
CA LEU A 261 -7.10 -7.65 18.21
C LEU A 261 -7.81 -7.84 19.55
N PHE A 262 -7.44 -7.09 20.59
CA PHE A 262 -8.14 -7.14 21.87
C PHE A 262 -9.44 -6.34 21.85
N PRO A 263 -10.43 -6.74 22.68
CA PRO A 263 -11.61 -5.93 22.91
C PRO A 263 -11.27 -4.65 23.70
N GLY A 264 -12.07 -3.62 23.53
CA GLY A 264 -11.87 -2.32 24.21
C GLY A 264 -12.16 -2.35 25.72
N VAL A 265 -12.80 -3.40 26.22
CA VAL A 265 -13.13 -3.59 27.64
C VAL A 265 -12.85 -5.03 28.10
N PRO A 266 -12.51 -5.25 29.38
CA PRO A 266 -12.42 -6.59 29.94
C PRO A 266 -13.79 -7.30 29.92
N ASN A 267 -13.80 -8.59 29.58
CA ASN A 267 -15.01 -9.44 29.55
C ASN A 267 -16.17 -8.85 28.72
N PRO A 268 -15.97 -8.58 27.41
CA PRO A 268 -17.02 -8.01 26.57
C PRO A 268 -18.17 -9.01 26.37
N ALA A 269 -19.39 -8.48 26.25
CA ALA A 269 -20.50 -9.27 25.74
C ALA A 269 -20.25 -9.66 24.27
N PRO A 270 -20.88 -10.72 23.74
CA PRO A 270 -20.71 -11.09 22.32
C PRO A 270 -21.04 -9.96 21.34
N SER A 271 -21.99 -9.08 21.66
CA SER A 271 -22.31 -7.91 20.82
C SER A 271 -21.18 -6.88 20.77
N ASP A 272 -20.34 -6.83 21.81
CA ASP A 272 -19.31 -5.80 22.03
C ASP A 272 -17.90 -6.37 21.80
N MET A 273 -17.82 -7.61 21.33
CA MET A 273 -16.57 -8.31 21.09
C MET A 273 -15.88 -7.79 19.82
N ASN A 274 -14.56 -7.62 19.89
CA ASN A 274 -13.76 -7.33 18.70
C ASN A 274 -13.53 -8.61 17.88
N TYR A 275 -14.32 -8.82 16.84
CA TYR A 275 -14.20 -9.98 15.94
C TYR A 275 -13.08 -9.87 14.89
N ALA A 276 -12.21 -8.86 14.96
CA ALA A 276 -11.15 -8.64 13.97
C ALA A 276 -10.25 -9.87 13.77
N ILE A 277 -9.92 -10.61 14.84
CA ILE A 277 -9.08 -11.82 14.73
C ILE A 277 -9.76 -12.93 13.92
N ALA A 278 -11.08 -13.11 14.08
CA ALA A 278 -11.83 -14.12 13.35
C ALA A 278 -11.89 -13.76 11.86
N VAL A 279 -12.21 -12.51 11.55
CA VAL A 279 -12.26 -12.00 10.17
C VAL A 279 -10.88 -12.11 9.50
N PHE A 280 -9.83 -11.67 10.19
CA PHE A 280 -8.45 -11.77 9.71
C PHE A 280 -8.02 -13.23 9.48
N GLY A 281 -8.38 -14.13 10.40
CA GLY A 281 -8.10 -15.57 10.26
C GLY A 281 -8.77 -16.18 9.02
N VAL A 282 -10.05 -15.89 8.78
CA VAL A 282 -10.78 -16.35 7.59
C VAL A 282 -10.12 -15.83 6.31
N MET A 283 -9.71 -14.56 6.30
CA MET A 283 -9.01 -13.94 5.18
C MET A 283 -7.66 -14.62 4.90
N LEU A 284 -6.87 -14.93 5.93
CA LEU A 284 -5.62 -15.67 5.78
C LEU A 284 -5.85 -17.08 5.22
N VAL A 285 -6.84 -17.80 5.72
CA VAL A 285 -7.20 -19.13 5.22
C VAL A 285 -7.61 -19.06 3.75
N ALA A 286 -8.39 -18.05 3.35
CA ALA A 286 -8.79 -17.83 1.97
C ALA A 286 -7.57 -17.53 1.06
N ALA A 287 -6.67 -16.64 1.48
CA ALA A 287 -5.45 -16.32 0.72
C ALA A 287 -4.54 -17.54 0.55
N VAL A 288 -4.30 -18.29 1.63
CA VAL A 288 -3.49 -19.51 1.61
C VAL A 288 -4.17 -20.59 0.76
N GLY A 289 -5.48 -20.78 0.87
CA GLY A 289 -6.24 -21.70 0.02
C GLY A 289 -6.09 -21.34 -1.46
N PHE A 290 -6.21 -20.06 -1.80
CA PHE A 290 -6.06 -19.59 -3.18
C PHE A 290 -4.62 -19.74 -3.71
N TRP A 291 -3.61 -19.72 -2.83
CA TRP A 291 -2.23 -20.02 -3.21
C TRP A 291 -2.10 -21.43 -3.77
N PHE A 292 -2.68 -22.42 -3.10
CA PHE A 292 -2.59 -23.81 -3.53
C PHE A 292 -3.43 -24.11 -4.78
N VAL A 293 -4.54 -23.38 -4.98
CA VAL A 293 -5.40 -23.53 -6.16
C VAL A 293 -4.78 -22.88 -7.40
N LYS A 294 -4.33 -21.62 -7.30
CA LYS A 294 -3.91 -20.83 -8.46
C LYS A 294 -2.65 -19.99 -8.21
N GLY A 295 -2.50 -19.41 -7.03
CA GLY A 295 -1.42 -18.46 -6.73
C GLY A 295 -0.02 -19.01 -6.97
N ARG A 296 0.24 -20.27 -6.64
CA ARG A 296 1.56 -20.92 -6.83
C ARG A 296 2.04 -20.96 -8.29
N VAL A 297 1.09 -20.94 -9.24
CA VAL A 297 1.35 -20.95 -10.68
C VAL A 297 1.23 -19.55 -11.26
N SER A 298 0.18 -18.78 -10.93
CA SER A 298 -0.06 -17.50 -11.61
C SER A 298 0.73 -16.31 -11.04
N PHE A 299 1.17 -16.36 -9.77
CA PHE A 299 1.73 -15.18 -9.12
C PHE A 299 3.22 -15.01 -9.43
N MET A 300 3.54 -13.88 -10.10
CA MET A 300 4.89 -13.43 -10.46
C MET A 300 5.75 -14.50 -11.16
N GLN A 301 5.15 -15.29 -12.06
CA GLN A 301 5.89 -16.08 -13.05
C GLN A 301 6.15 -15.31 -14.36
N MET A 302 5.71 -14.05 -14.47
CA MET A 302 5.79 -13.26 -15.72
C MET A 302 7.21 -12.83 -16.08
N ASP A 303 8.15 -12.74 -15.12
CA ASP A 303 9.55 -12.42 -15.40
C ASP A 303 10.25 -13.54 -16.21
N GLU A 304 9.79 -14.79 -16.10
CA GLU A 304 10.28 -15.89 -16.94
C GLU A 304 9.75 -15.78 -18.38
N LEU A 305 8.54 -15.26 -18.59
CA LEU A 305 7.93 -15.11 -19.92
C LEU A 305 8.50 -13.91 -20.67
N GLU A 306 8.66 -12.75 -20.02
CA GLU A 306 9.32 -11.59 -20.66
C GLU A 306 10.81 -11.86 -20.91
N GLY A 307 11.50 -12.53 -19.98
CA GLY A 307 12.87 -13.01 -20.18
C GLY A 307 13.00 -14.02 -21.32
N GLN A 308 12.01 -14.91 -21.51
CA GLN A 308 11.95 -15.82 -22.66
C GLN A 308 11.68 -15.08 -23.98
N VAL A 309 10.74 -14.13 -23.99
CA VAL A 309 10.41 -13.35 -25.20
C VAL A 309 11.61 -12.48 -25.64
N VAL A 310 12.32 -11.84 -24.71
CA VAL A 310 13.55 -11.09 -25.00
C VAL A 310 14.68 -12.02 -25.47
N ARG A 311 14.76 -13.24 -24.94
CA ARG A 311 15.76 -14.25 -25.36
C ARG A 311 15.46 -14.82 -26.75
N GLU A 312 14.19 -15.00 -27.11
CA GLU A 312 13.79 -15.37 -28.47
C GLU A 312 14.03 -14.23 -29.46
N LEU A 313 13.65 -12.99 -29.12
CA LEU A 313 13.90 -11.81 -29.95
C LEU A 313 15.40 -11.52 -30.16
N SER A 314 16.26 -11.89 -29.21
CA SER A 314 17.73 -11.74 -29.36
C SER A 314 18.37 -12.88 -30.16
N TYR A 315 17.68 -14.02 -30.34
CA TYR A 315 18.12 -15.08 -31.25
C TYR A 315 17.78 -14.77 -32.71
N ASP A 316 16.70 -14.02 -32.94
CA ASP A 316 16.21 -13.64 -34.28
C ASP A 316 16.88 -12.39 -34.89
N ILE A 317 17.78 -11.71 -34.17
CA ILE A 317 18.60 -10.63 -34.75
C ILE A 317 19.85 -11.26 -35.37
N PRO A 318 19.99 -11.28 -36.71
CA PRO A 318 21.19 -11.81 -37.34
C PRO A 318 22.40 -11.00 -36.88
N ASN A 319 23.42 -11.69 -36.39
CA ASN A 319 24.67 -11.06 -35.98
C ASN A 319 25.22 -10.22 -37.14
N PRO A 320 25.40 -8.89 -36.98
CA PRO A 320 25.93 -8.04 -38.04
C PRO A 320 27.36 -8.41 -38.46
N GLN A 321 28.05 -9.25 -37.68
CA GLN A 321 29.39 -9.76 -38.02
C GLN A 321 29.39 -11.01 -38.91
N THR A 322 28.25 -11.67 -39.12
CA THR A 322 28.12 -12.84 -40.03
C THR A 322 27.49 -12.51 -41.38
N ALA A 323 27.15 -11.24 -41.64
CA ALA A 323 26.72 -10.79 -42.95
C ALA A 323 27.91 -10.77 -43.92
N THR A 324 28.19 -11.89 -44.56
CA THR A 324 29.14 -11.96 -45.68
C THR A 324 28.67 -11.04 -46.81
N ALA A 325 29.61 -10.32 -47.41
CA ALA A 325 29.42 -9.31 -48.46
C ALA A 325 28.94 -9.87 -49.83
N GLY A 326 27.98 -10.81 -49.83
CA GLY A 326 27.44 -11.47 -51.02
C GLY A 326 26.08 -10.96 -51.50
N ASP A 327 25.26 -10.37 -50.63
CA ASP A 327 23.83 -10.14 -50.92
C ASP A 327 23.44 -8.67 -51.11
N MET A 328 24.38 -7.81 -51.53
CA MET A 328 24.04 -6.50 -52.11
C MET A 328 24.39 -6.50 -53.60
N LYS A 329 23.53 -7.13 -54.40
CA LYS A 329 23.35 -6.88 -55.83
C LYS A 329 21.88 -6.72 -56.15
#